data_AF-A0A1V4ARJ0-F1
#
_entry.id   AF-A0A1V4ARJ0-F1
#
_cell.length_a   1.000
_cell.length_b   1.000
_cell.length_c   1.000
_cell.angle_alpha   90.00
_cell.angle_beta   90.00
_cell.angle_gamma   90.00
#
_symmetry.space_group_name_H-M   'P 1'
#
loop_
_entity.id
_entity.type
_entity.pdbx_description
1 polymer ?
#
loop_
_entity_poly.entity_id
_entity_poly.type
_entity_poly.pdbx_seq_one_letter_code
_entity_poly.pdbx_strand_id
1 'polypeptide(L)'
;MNNKTNWRKIFYLFLLFGLSVFDAVCAEAVEKQFPLDAKPGPVLTTANQMCVDCHKTTTSALVMEWERSRHAQKGVGCIDCHKANEGEIDAWQHMGALISILVTPKDCSNCHAIEAQEFSRSHHAKAGEILYSLDNLLAERVIGLPDNNADAVNGCLQCHGSIIKFKRNDAGEILRDNGKPVLDPNTWPNSGIGRLNPDGSKGSCHACHSRHSFEAKLSRAPENCGKCHMGPDHPQMEIYRESKHGIAYTANIDRMALDKEGRWVLGRDYSAAPTCTTCHISNYMTSEGEHNASNHDVGERLSWTLRPVVSTKINTVIYEDGFKEDYPDTRKLPEIGEEVQVIEKIVQDEKLVDKIVSKRVNKIVTWQERREKMKGVCRNCHNHTHVDNFYQQFDSLVALYNKKIC
;
A
#
# COMPACT_ATOMS: atom_id res chain seq x y z
N MET A 1 15.72 75.53 58.15
CA MET A 1 16.43 74.78 57.10
C MET A 1 15.52 73.67 56.59
N ASN A 2 14.93 73.79 55.40
CA ASN A 2 14.86 72.67 54.46
C ASN A 2 14.25 73.10 53.12
N ASN A 3 15.02 72.83 52.07
CA ASN A 3 14.71 73.03 50.66
C ASN A 3 13.61 72.06 50.21
N LYS A 4 12.51 72.58 49.65
CA LYS A 4 11.62 71.79 48.79
C LYS A 4 12.15 71.86 47.36
N THR A 5 13.03 70.92 47.00
CA THR A 5 13.51 70.76 45.62
C THR A 5 12.67 69.72 44.88
N ASN A 6 12.33 70.07 43.66
CA ASN A 6 11.24 69.58 42.82
C ASN A 6 11.53 68.19 42.22
N TRP A 7 11.28 67.11 42.96
CA TRP A 7 11.48 65.72 42.49
C TRP A 7 10.54 65.27 41.36
N ARG A 8 9.49 66.04 41.06
CA ARG A 8 8.53 65.68 40.00
C ARG A 8 9.01 65.96 38.57
N LYS A 9 10.04 66.76 38.36
CA LYS A 9 10.54 67.08 37.00
C LYS A 9 11.63 66.14 36.47
N ILE A 10 12.28 65.36 37.35
CA ILE A 10 13.36 64.44 36.96
C ILE A 10 12.81 63.07 36.51
N PHE A 11 11.61 62.69 36.97
CA PHE A 11 10.99 61.42 36.58
C PHE A 11 10.42 61.41 35.15
N TYR A 12 9.99 62.58 34.63
CA TYR A 12 9.43 62.68 33.28
C TYR A 12 10.48 62.78 32.17
N LEU A 13 11.73 63.16 32.48
CA LEU A 13 12.80 63.20 31.48
C LEU A 13 13.44 61.82 31.22
N PHE A 14 13.41 60.91 32.20
CA PHE A 14 13.92 59.54 32.01
C PHE A 14 12.93 58.60 31.30
N LEU A 15 11.62 58.91 31.34
CA LEU A 15 10.60 58.13 30.64
C LEU A 15 10.49 58.46 29.14
N LEU A 16 10.93 59.65 28.70
CA LEU A 16 10.85 60.05 27.29
C LEU A 16 12.10 59.68 26.47
N PHE A 17 13.25 59.40 27.09
CA PHE A 17 14.46 58.96 26.39
C PHE A 17 14.62 57.42 26.34
N GLY A 18 13.87 56.68 27.15
CA GLY A 18 13.82 55.21 27.10
C GLY A 18 12.85 54.66 26.05
N LEU A 19 11.90 55.47 25.58
CA LEU A 19 10.90 55.10 24.57
C LEU A 19 11.35 55.40 23.13
N SER A 20 12.31 56.31 22.92
CA SER A 20 12.79 56.66 21.57
C SER A 20 13.95 55.80 21.05
N VAL A 21 14.46 54.86 21.85
CA VAL A 21 15.55 53.94 21.44
C VAL A 21 15.03 52.51 21.20
N PHE A 22 13.79 52.21 21.58
CA PHE A 22 13.14 50.93 21.27
C PHE A 22 12.38 50.94 19.93
N ASP A 23 11.90 52.11 19.47
CA ASP A 23 11.16 52.21 18.20
C ASP A 23 12.06 52.23 16.94
N ALA A 24 13.38 52.35 17.08
CA ALA A 24 14.31 52.35 15.95
C ALA A 24 14.94 50.96 15.65
N VAL A 25 14.58 49.92 16.42
CA VAL A 25 15.06 48.53 16.20
C VAL A 25 13.91 47.58 15.80
N CYS A 26 12.70 48.09 15.63
CA CYS A 26 11.62 47.38 14.94
C CYS A 26 11.54 47.82 13.47
N ALA A 27 12.69 47.81 12.77
CA ALA A 27 12.63 47.59 11.34
C ALA A 27 11.98 46.20 11.18
N GLU A 28 10.81 46.16 10.54
CA GLU A 28 10.09 44.95 10.19
C GLU A 28 11.05 44.01 9.47
N ALA A 29 11.65 43.10 10.24
CA ALA A 29 12.00 41.80 9.75
C ALA A 29 10.66 41.16 9.40
N VAL A 30 10.19 41.41 8.18
CA VAL A 30 9.37 40.44 7.47
C VAL A 30 10.25 39.22 7.39
N GLU A 31 10.20 38.40 8.44
CA GLU A 31 10.68 37.05 8.43
C GLU A 31 9.93 36.41 7.26
N LYS A 32 10.60 36.30 6.12
CA LYS A 32 10.14 35.41 5.07
C LYS A 32 10.01 34.07 5.78
N GLN A 33 8.77 33.70 6.11
CA GLN A 33 8.41 32.31 6.30
C GLN A 33 8.81 31.63 4.98
N PHE A 34 10.06 31.17 4.92
CA PHE A 34 10.41 30.09 4.03
C PHE A 34 9.46 28.97 4.43
N PRO A 35 8.61 28.47 3.52
CA PRO A 35 7.78 27.33 3.84
C PRO A 35 8.75 26.25 4.30
N LEU A 36 8.68 25.86 5.59
CA LEU A 36 9.49 24.78 6.14
C LEU A 36 9.23 23.45 5.40
N ASP A 37 8.20 23.43 4.54
CA ASP A 37 7.75 22.29 3.74
C ASP A 37 7.72 22.57 2.22
N ALA A 38 8.59 23.46 1.70
CA ALA A 38 8.71 23.63 0.25
C ALA A 38 9.32 22.36 -0.37
N LYS A 39 8.46 21.42 -0.78
CA LYS A 39 8.87 20.22 -1.50
C LYS A 39 9.66 20.63 -2.75
N PRO A 40 10.83 20.01 -3.02
CA PRO A 40 11.60 20.30 -4.23
C PRO A 40 10.72 20.18 -5.47
N GLY A 41 10.98 21.03 -6.47
CA GLY A 41 10.35 20.90 -7.78
C GLY A 41 10.76 19.60 -8.49
N PRO A 42 10.07 19.23 -9.59
CA PRO A 42 10.42 18.06 -10.39
C PRO A 42 11.81 18.22 -11.02
N VAL A 43 12.58 17.14 -11.05
CA VAL A 43 13.85 17.06 -11.79
C VAL A 43 13.55 16.45 -13.15
N LEU A 44 13.52 17.29 -14.19
CA LEU A 44 13.25 16.84 -15.56
C LEU A 44 14.54 16.40 -16.26
N THR A 45 14.66 15.10 -16.52
CA THR A 45 15.81 14.53 -17.26
C THR A 45 15.60 14.64 -18.77
N THR A 46 16.69 14.68 -19.55
CA THR A 46 16.62 14.75 -21.02
C THR A 46 15.79 13.62 -21.62
N ALA A 47 15.87 12.42 -21.04
CA ALA A 47 15.10 11.25 -21.50
C ALA A 47 13.57 11.43 -21.34
N ASN A 48 13.14 12.27 -20.39
CA ASN A 48 11.73 12.49 -20.08
C ASN A 48 11.17 13.80 -20.64
N GLN A 49 12.04 14.72 -21.09
CA GLN A 49 11.66 16.06 -21.56
C GLN A 49 10.55 15.99 -22.62
N MET A 50 10.74 15.17 -23.65
CA MET A 50 9.77 15.03 -24.74
C MET A 50 8.42 14.48 -24.26
N CYS A 51 8.43 13.50 -23.35
CA CYS A 51 7.22 12.94 -22.76
C CYS A 51 6.46 14.03 -21.99
N VAL A 52 7.15 14.73 -21.10
CA VAL A 52 6.55 15.77 -20.24
C VAL A 52 6.02 16.94 -21.07
N ASP A 53 6.78 17.45 -22.04
CA ASP A 53 6.37 18.60 -22.84
C ASP A 53 5.10 18.33 -23.64
N CYS A 54 4.99 17.15 -24.27
CA CYS A 54 3.79 16.76 -25.01
C CYS A 54 2.62 16.45 -24.06
N HIS A 55 2.85 15.70 -22.98
CA HIS A 55 1.80 15.30 -22.05
C HIS A 55 1.29 16.43 -21.15
N LYS A 56 2.03 17.55 -21.04
CA LYS A 56 1.53 18.78 -20.41
C LYS A 56 0.31 19.34 -21.13
N THR A 57 0.24 19.18 -22.45
CA THR A 57 -0.89 19.69 -23.25
C THR A 57 -1.96 18.64 -23.49
N THR A 58 -1.60 17.36 -23.63
CA THR A 58 -2.55 16.30 -23.97
C THR A 58 -3.19 15.64 -22.75
N THR A 59 -2.46 15.55 -21.64
CA THR A 59 -2.88 14.88 -20.39
C THR A 59 -2.33 15.62 -19.16
N SER A 60 -2.61 16.91 -19.07
CA SER A 60 -2.02 17.82 -18.06
C SER A 60 -2.12 17.29 -16.62
N ALA A 61 -3.27 16.71 -16.24
CA ALA A 61 -3.49 16.17 -14.91
C ALA A 61 -2.51 15.04 -14.54
N LEU A 62 -2.09 14.20 -15.50
CA LEU A 62 -1.11 13.13 -15.22
C LEU A 62 0.26 13.73 -14.94
N VAL A 63 0.65 14.77 -15.69
CA VAL A 63 1.90 15.49 -15.45
C VAL A 63 1.84 16.20 -14.10
N MET A 64 0.74 16.87 -13.76
CA MET A 64 0.58 17.52 -12.46
C MET A 64 0.71 16.53 -11.29
N GLU A 65 0.10 15.34 -11.39
CA GLU A 65 0.25 14.32 -10.36
C GLU A 65 1.69 13.77 -10.29
N TRP A 66 2.34 13.55 -11.43
CA TRP A 66 3.75 13.16 -11.45
C TRP A 66 4.66 14.25 -10.84
N GLU A 67 4.47 15.53 -11.17
CA GLU A 67 5.27 16.65 -10.65
C GLU A 67 5.19 16.76 -9.12
N ARG A 68 4.07 16.32 -8.51
CA ARG A 68 3.89 16.22 -7.06
C ARG A 68 4.61 15.04 -6.42
N SER A 69 4.97 14.03 -7.20
CA SER A 69 5.54 12.77 -6.72
C SER A 69 6.97 12.91 -6.23
N ARG A 70 7.38 12.00 -5.35
CA ARG A 70 8.79 11.83 -4.97
C ARG A 70 9.64 11.29 -6.12
N HIS A 71 9.04 10.54 -7.04
CA HIS A 71 9.71 10.07 -8.25
C HIS A 71 10.21 11.24 -9.09
N ALA A 72 9.35 12.24 -9.36
CA ALA A 72 9.76 13.42 -10.11
C ALA A 72 10.88 14.21 -9.41
N GLN A 73 10.80 14.35 -8.08
CA GLN A 73 11.85 15.02 -7.29
C GLN A 73 13.20 14.27 -7.31
N LYS A 74 13.18 12.97 -7.62
CA LYS A 74 14.36 12.13 -7.75
C LYS A 74 14.76 11.86 -9.21
N GLY A 75 14.13 12.53 -10.17
CA GLY A 75 14.44 12.41 -11.58
C GLY A 75 13.89 11.13 -12.24
N VAL A 76 13.00 10.39 -11.57
CA VAL A 76 12.28 9.26 -12.15
C VAL A 76 11.04 9.80 -12.87
N GLY A 77 11.07 9.72 -14.20
CA GLY A 77 10.04 10.25 -15.09
C GLY A 77 9.21 9.18 -15.78
N CYS A 78 8.48 9.61 -16.81
CA CYS A 78 7.58 8.78 -17.60
C CYS A 78 8.28 7.54 -18.19
N ILE A 79 9.40 7.73 -18.89
CA ILE A 79 10.06 6.64 -19.63
C ILE A 79 10.79 5.68 -18.69
N ASP A 80 11.17 6.13 -17.49
CA ASP A 80 11.83 5.28 -16.50
C ASP A 80 10.89 4.18 -15.97
N CYS A 81 9.57 4.38 -16.07
CA CYS A 81 8.56 3.37 -15.73
C CYS A 81 7.90 2.75 -16.97
N HIS A 82 7.62 3.54 -18.01
CA HIS A 82 6.85 3.10 -19.17
C HIS A 82 7.70 2.48 -20.28
N LYS A 83 9.03 2.53 -20.21
CA LYS A 83 9.89 1.89 -21.19
C LYS A 83 9.61 0.39 -21.23
N ALA A 84 9.35 -0.11 -22.43
CA ALA A 84 9.17 -1.53 -22.71
C ALA A 84 10.41 -2.11 -23.38
N ASN A 85 10.54 -3.44 -23.33
CA ASN A 85 11.53 -4.18 -24.09
C ASN A 85 10.96 -4.72 -25.40
N GLU A 86 11.84 -4.98 -26.36
CA GLU A 86 11.43 -5.64 -27.60
C GLU A 86 10.85 -7.03 -27.31
N GLY A 87 9.76 -7.37 -28.00
CA GLY A 87 9.08 -8.66 -27.83
C GLY A 87 8.05 -8.70 -26.70
N GLU A 88 7.96 -7.66 -25.86
CA GLU A 88 6.86 -7.54 -24.89
C GLU A 88 5.52 -7.38 -25.62
N ILE A 89 4.53 -8.17 -25.18
CA ILE A 89 3.24 -8.33 -25.86
C ILE A 89 2.42 -7.03 -25.88
N ASP A 90 2.62 -6.21 -24.85
CA ASP A 90 1.99 -4.92 -24.60
C ASP A 90 2.81 -3.72 -25.11
N ALA A 91 3.98 -3.95 -25.72
CA ALA A 91 4.83 -2.88 -26.20
C ALA A 91 4.38 -2.29 -27.55
N TRP A 92 4.58 -0.98 -27.73
CA TRP A 92 4.48 -0.31 -29.03
C TRP A 92 5.35 0.95 -29.13
N GLN A 93 5.61 1.39 -30.36
CA GLN A 93 6.33 2.63 -30.64
C GLN A 93 5.42 3.84 -30.41
N HIS A 94 5.87 4.77 -29.58
CA HIS A 94 5.19 6.02 -29.29
C HIS A 94 6.18 7.19 -29.33
N MET A 95 6.09 8.02 -30.37
CA MET A 95 6.93 9.21 -30.54
C MET A 95 8.44 8.92 -30.47
N GLY A 96 8.87 7.78 -31.04
CA GLY A 96 10.28 7.38 -31.08
C GLY A 96 10.77 6.63 -29.83
N ALA A 97 9.90 6.33 -28.87
CA ALA A 97 10.19 5.47 -27.73
C ALA A 97 9.35 4.19 -27.77
N LEU A 98 9.94 3.05 -27.43
CA LEU A 98 9.21 1.81 -27.21
C LEU A 98 8.66 1.79 -25.78
N ILE A 99 7.34 1.76 -25.64
CA ILE A 99 6.67 1.87 -24.34
C ILE A 99 5.61 0.80 -24.12
N SER A 100 5.26 0.59 -22.85
CA SER A 100 4.05 -0.08 -22.40
C SER A 100 3.21 0.84 -21.50
N ILE A 101 1.88 0.72 -21.55
CA ILE A 101 0.99 1.35 -20.56
C ILE A 101 0.90 0.55 -19.25
N LEU A 102 1.24 -0.73 -19.27
CA LEU A 102 1.13 -1.61 -18.11
C LEU A 102 2.43 -1.60 -17.32
N VAL A 103 2.58 -0.64 -16.42
CA VAL A 103 3.66 -0.70 -15.43
C VAL A 103 3.31 -1.78 -14.40
N THR A 104 4.18 -2.76 -14.24
CA THR A 104 3.99 -3.96 -13.42
C THR A 104 4.90 -3.96 -12.17
N PRO A 105 4.71 -4.90 -11.23
CA PRO A 105 5.66 -5.13 -10.15
C PRO A 105 7.10 -5.39 -10.61
N LYS A 106 7.34 -5.97 -11.81
CA LYS A 106 8.71 -6.16 -12.31
C LYS A 106 9.38 -4.83 -12.65
N ASP A 107 8.66 -3.89 -13.26
CA ASP A 107 9.20 -2.55 -13.54
C ASP A 107 9.56 -1.83 -12.24
N CYS A 108 8.70 -1.95 -11.22
CA CYS A 108 8.94 -1.38 -9.89
C CYS A 108 10.18 -2.00 -9.22
N SER A 109 10.41 -3.30 -9.43
CA SER A 109 11.49 -4.05 -8.79
C SER A 109 12.89 -3.62 -9.21
N ASN A 110 13.02 -2.89 -10.34
CA ASN A 110 14.29 -2.30 -10.77
C ASN A 110 14.87 -1.31 -9.75
N CYS A 111 14.02 -0.71 -8.91
CA CYS A 111 14.43 0.18 -7.81
C CYS A 111 13.93 -0.30 -6.44
N HIS A 112 12.79 -0.99 -6.38
CA HIS A 112 12.11 -1.43 -5.16
C HIS A 112 12.12 -2.96 -5.04
N ALA A 113 13.32 -3.56 -5.11
CA ALA A 113 13.47 -5.01 -5.13
C ALA A 113 12.96 -5.69 -3.84
N ILE A 114 13.15 -5.06 -2.68
CA ILE A 114 12.70 -5.58 -1.38
C ILE A 114 11.18 -5.59 -1.32
N GLU A 115 10.54 -4.46 -1.60
CA GLU A 115 9.08 -4.32 -1.56
C GLU A 115 8.40 -5.23 -2.59
N ALA A 116 8.97 -5.36 -3.79
CA ALA A 116 8.48 -6.27 -4.81
C ALA A 116 8.58 -7.74 -4.38
N GLN A 117 9.69 -8.14 -3.77
CA GLN A 117 9.87 -9.50 -3.24
C GLN A 117 8.87 -9.81 -2.12
N GLU A 118 8.73 -8.90 -1.16
CA GLU A 118 7.76 -9.00 -0.06
C GLU A 118 6.32 -9.13 -0.60
N PHE A 119 5.94 -8.23 -1.52
CA PHE A 119 4.59 -8.21 -2.06
C PHE A 119 4.29 -9.44 -2.91
N SER A 120 5.20 -9.86 -3.80
CA SER A 120 4.98 -10.94 -4.77
C SER A 120 4.64 -12.30 -4.14
N ARG A 121 5.12 -12.57 -2.92
CA ARG A 121 4.79 -13.79 -2.16
C ARG A 121 3.52 -13.68 -1.32
N SER A 122 2.95 -12.49 -1.19
CA SER A 122 1.76 -12.23 -0.36
C SER A 122 0.48 -12.80 -0.97
N HIS A 123 -0.56 -12.96 -0.15
CA HIS A 123 -1.91 -13.26 -0.64
C HIS A 123 -2.49 -12.13 -1.49
N HIS A 124 -2.06 -10.88 -1.27
CA HIS A 124 -2.49 -9.75 -2.08
C HIS A 124 -2.03 -9.88 -3.54
N ALA A 125 -0.77 -10.26 -3.77
CA ALA A 125 -0.30 -10.52 -5.14
C ALA A 125 -1.08 -11.66 -5.80
N LYS A 126 -1.49 -12.67 -5.02
CA LYS A 126 -2.25 -13.84 -5.50
C LYS A 126 -3.78 -13.61 -5.54
N ALA A 127 -4.27 -12.43 -5.16
CA ALA A 127 -5.70 -12.21 -4.93
C ALA A 127 -6.59 -12.43 -6.17
N GLY A 128 -6.05 -12.23 -7.38
CA GLY A 128 -6.77 -12.47 -8.63
C GLY A 128 -6.96 -13.95 -8.97
N GLU A 129 -6.19 -14.86 -8.35
CA GLU A 129 -6.27 -16.30 -8.62
C GLU A 129 -7.62 -16.90 -8.21
N ILE A 130 -8.29 -16.32 -7.20
CA ILE A 130 -9.59 -16.82 -6.71
C ILE A 130 -10.69 -16.76 -7.78
N LEU A 131 -10.58 -15.79 -8.69
CA LEU A 131 -11.52 -15.56 -9.77
C LEU A 131 -11.38 -16.57 -10.92
N TYR A 132 -10.41 -17.47 -10.82
CA TYR A 132 -10.22 -18.61 -11.72
C TYR A 132 -10.28 -19.93 -10.94
N SER A 133 -11.07 -19.94 -9.87
CA SER A 133 -11.30 -21.09 -9.00
C SER A 133 -12.80 -21.34 -8.81
N LEU A 134 -13.16 -22.45 -8.16
CA LEU A 134 -14.54 -22.76 -7.80
C LEU A 134 -15.17 -21.71 -6.86
N ASP A 135 -14.37 -20.90 -6.16
CA ASP A 135 -14.86 -19.79 -5.34
C ASP A 135 -15.47 -18.65 -6.19
N ASN A 136 -15.26 -18.64 -7.52
CA ASN A 136 -15.80 -17.62 -8.44
C ASN A 136 -17.26 -17.85 -8.88
N LEU A 137 -17.95 -18.84 -8.31
CA LEU A 137 -19.32 -19.18 -8.70
C LEU A 137 -20.28 -17.99 -8.58
N LEU A 138 -20.13 -17.16 -7.55
CA LEU A 138 -20.94 -15.96 -7.39
C LEU A 138 -20.78 -15.03 -8.59
N ALA A 139 -19.54 -14.69 -8.95
CA ALA A 139 -19.24 -13.73 -10.01
C ALA A 139 -19.63 -14.24 -11.40
N GLU A 140 -19.43 -15.53 -11.68
CA GLU A 140 -19.68 -16.11 -13.01
C GLU A 140 -21.10 -16.61 -13.23
N ARG A 141 -21.78 -17.09 -12.18
CA ARG A 141 -23.06 -17.82 -12.33
C ARG A 141 -24.25 -17.13 -11.68
N VAL A 142 -24.04 -16.37 -10.62
CA VAL A 142 -25.14 -15.74 -9.87
C VAL A 142 -25.37 -14.32 -10.34
N ILE A 143 -24.30 -13.52 -10.45
CA ILE A 143 -24.38 -12.10 -10.85
C ILE A 143 -23.90 -11.87 -12.30
N GLY A 144 -23.30 -12.86 -12.94
CA GLY A 144 -22.85 -12.79 -14.33
C GLY A 144 -23.80 -13.48 -15.32
N LEU A 145 -23.81 -13.01 -16.57
CA LEU A 145 -24.34 -13.74 -17.71
C LEU A 145 -23.20 -14.34 -18.54
N PRO A 146 -23.41 -15.46 -19.27
CA PRO A 146 -22.36 -16.10 -20.06
C PRO A 146 -21.67 -15.19 -21.09
N ASP A 147 -22.41 -14.22 -21.63
CA ASP A 147 -21.97 -13.25 -22.65
C ASP A 147 -21.75 -11.84 -22.09
N ASN A 148 -22.08 -11.61 -20.82
CA ASN A 148 -21.92 -10.32 -20.16
C ASN A 148 -21.51 -10.50 -18.69
N ASN A 149 -20.23 -10.28 -18.41
CA ASN A 149 -19.65 -10.36 -17.07
C ASN A 149 -19.45 -8.98 -16.41
N ALA A 150 -20.21 -7.96 -16.82
CA ALA A 150 -20.05 -6.57 -16.35
C ALA A 150 -20.04 -6.44 -14.81
N ASP A 151 -20.83 -7.24 -14.09
CA ASP A 151 -20.87 -7.22 -12.63
C ASP A 151 -19.55 -7.70 -12.01
N ALA A 152 -18.96 -8.77 -12.56
CA ALA A 152 -17.63 -9.21 -12.13
C ALA A 152 -16.58 -8.13 -12.46
N VAL A 153 -16.63 -7.57 -13.67
CA VAL A 153 -15.67 -6.55 -14.15
C VAL A 153 -15.67 -5.30 -13.29
N ASN A 154 -16.85 -4.82 -12.87
CA ASN A 154 -17.00 -3.60 -12.09
C ASN A 154 -16.97 -3.84 -10.57
N GLY A 155 -17.22 -5.07 -10.11
CA GLY A 155 -17.17 -5.46 -8.70
C GLY A 155 -15.90 -6.22 -8.33
N CYS A 156 -15.94 -7.55 -8.50
CA CYS A 156 -14.90 -8.47 -8.02
C CYS A 156 -13.51 -8.16 -8.59
N LEU A 157 -13.42 -7.92 -9.91
CA LEU A 157 -12.15 -7.70 -10.59
C LEU A 157 -11.46 -6.40 -10.13
N GLN A 158 -12.22 -5.38 -9.69
CA GLN A 158 -11.65 -4.10 -9.23
C GLN A 158 -10.97 -4.18 -7.87
N CYS A 159 -11.28 -5.22 -7.08
CA CYS A 159 -10.65 -5.48 -5.79
C CYS A 159 -9.58 -6.57 -5.90
N HIS A 160 -9.92 -7.72 -6.49
CA HIS A 160 -9.04 -8.89 -6.58
C HIS A 160 -8.02 -8.80 -7.71
N GLY A 161 -8.42 -8.28 -8.87
CA GLY A 161 -7.62 -8.26 -10.09
C GLY A 161 -8.01 -9.36 -11.07
N SER A 162 -7.55 -9.27 -12.31
CA SER A 162 -7.84 -10.25 -13.37
C SER A 162 -6.59 -10.58 -14.17
N ILE A 163 -6.63 -11.64 -14.97
CA ILE A 163 -5.66 -11.82 -16.07
C ILE A 163 -5.90 -10.69 -17.06
N ILE A 164 -4.87 -9.91 -17.35
CA ILE A 164 -4.93 -8.89 -18.38
C ILE A 164 -4.90 -9.56 -19.76
N LYS A 165 -5.92 -9.27 -20.56
CA LYS A 165 -6.10 -9.83 -21.90
C LYS A 165 -6.08 -8.75 -22.97
N PHE A 166 -5.84 -9.19 -24.19
CA PHE A 166 -5.87 -8.35 -25.39
C PHE A 166 -7.03 -8.75 -26.28
N LYS A 167 -7.62 -7.78 -26.97
CA LYS A 167 -8.55 -8.09 -28.06
C LYS A 167 -7.78 -8.75 -29.20
N ARG A 168 -8.36 -9.80 -29.78
CA ARG A 168 -7.76 -10.56 -30.88
C ARG A 168 -8.70 -10.59 -32.09
N ASN A 169 -8.13 -10.73 -33.29
CA ASN A 169 -8.89 -10.99 -34.51
C ASN A 169 -9.24 -12.49 -34.63
N ASP A 170 -9.95 -12.87 -35.69
CA ASP A 170 -10.35 -14.26 -35.95
C ASP A 170 -9.15 -15.22 -36.16
N ALA A 171 -7.97 -14.69 -36.49
CA ALA A 171 -6.72 -15.44 -36.59
C ALA A 171 -5.99 -15.60 -35.24
N GLY A 172 -6.51 -15.00 -34.17
CA GLY A 172 -5.91 -15.03 -32.82
C GLY A 172 -4.81 -13.99 -32.59
N GLU A 173 -4.57 -13.09 -33.53
CA GLU A 173 -3.56 -12.03 -33.43
C GLU A 173 -4.11 -10.84 -32.64
N ILE A 174 -3.24 -10.15 -31.88
CA ILE A 174 -3.64 -8.98 -31.08
C ILE A 174 -4.03 -7.83 -32.00
N LEU A 175 -5.22 -7.27 -31.77
CA LEU A 175 -5.64 -6.04 -32.41
C LEU A 175 -4.76 -4.88 -31.94
N ARG A 176 -4.32 -4.05 -32.89
CA ARG A 176 -3.51 -2.86 -32.63
C ARG A 176 -4.14 -1.63 -33.26
N ASP A 177 -4.22 -0.54 -32.51
CA ASP A 177 -4.64 0.78 -32.97
C ASP A 177 -3.40 1.68 -33.03
N ASN A 178 -3.00 2.11 -34.24
CA ASN A 178 -1.76 2.87 -34.46
C ASN A 178 -0.53 2.21 -33.80
N GLY A 179 -0.44 0.88 -33.90
CA GLY A 179 0.62 0.06 -33.29
C GLY A 179 0.39 -0.29 -31.82
N LYS A 180 -0.46 0.44 -31.09
CA LYS A 180 -0.78 0.19 -29.68
C LYS A 180 -1.67 -1.05 -29.51
N PRO A 181 -1.30 -2.04 -28.68
CA PRO A 181 -2.17 -3.17 -28.33
C PRO A 181 -3.51 -2.73 -27.75
N VAL A 182 -4.58 -3.32 -28.26
CA VAL A 182 -5.93 -3.10 -27.74
C VAL A 182 -6.18 -4.08 -26.61
N LEU A 183 -6.26 -3.57 -25.38
CA LEU A 183 -6.61 -4.37 -24.20
C LEU A 183 -8.10 -4.75 -24.22
N ASP A 184 -8.43 -5.92 -23.68
CA ASP A 184 -9.80 -6.38 -23.53
C ASP A 184 -10.50 -5.56 -22.43
N PRO A 185 -11.62 -4.85 -22.74
CA PRO A 185 -12.36 -4.04 -21.77
C PRO A 185 -12.91 -4.85 -20.58
N ASN A 186 -13.05 -6.17 -20.71
CA ASN A 186 -13.46 -7.03 -19.61
C ASN A 186 -12.34 -7.30 -18.60
N THR A 187 -11.12 -6.85 -18.88
CA THR A 187 -9.96 -7.05 -18.01
C THR A 187 -9.16 -5.77 -17.75
N TRP A 188 -9.43 -4.68 -18.50
CA TRP A 188 -8.77 -3.39 -18.34
C TRP A 188 -9.74 -2.23 -18.60
N PRO A 189 -9.76 -1.15 -17.79
CA PRO A 189 -8.86 -0.85 -16.68
C PRO A 189 -9.07 -1.71 -15.44
N ASN A 190 -7.97 -2.09 -14.79
CA ASN A 190 -7.99 -2.90 -13.58
C ASN A 190 -7.05 -2.33 -12.51
N SER A 191 -7.59 -2.20 -11.30
CA SER A 191 -6.87 -1.73 -10.11
C SER A 191 -6.87 -2.74 -8.97
N GLY A 192 -7.26 -3.99 -9.25
CA GLY A 192 -7.29 -5.04 -8.28
C GLY A 192 -5.88 -5.44 -7.84
N ILE A 193 -5.72 -5.71 -6.55
CA ILE A 193 -4.40 -5.82 -5.92
C ILE A 193 -3.61 -7.03 -6.43
N GLY A 194 -4.29 -8.09 -6.85
CA GLY A 194 -3.73 -9.32 -7.40
C GLY A 194 -3.89 -9.46 -8.91
N ARG A 195 -3.90 -8.34 -9.66
CA ARG A 195 -3.89 -8.31 -11.14
C ARG A 195 -2.80 -9.22 -11.70
N LEU A 196 -3.11 -10.08 -12.66
CA LEU A 196 -2.14 -10.99 -13.26
C LEU A 196 -1.65 -10.38 -14.58
N ASN A 197 -0.37 -10.00 -14.61
CA ASN A 197 0.20 -9.17 -15.67
C ASN A 197 0.76 -10.02 -16.83
N PRO A 198 0.87 -9.46 -18.06
CA PRO A 198 1.36 -10.19 -19.22
C PRO A 198 2.83 -10.63 -19.11
N ASP A 199 3.64 -9.92 -18.32
CA ASP A 199 5.03 -10.26 -18.03
C ASP A 199 5.18 -11.42 -16.99
N GLY A 200 4.06 -12.01 -16.55
CA GLY A 200 4.00 -13.08 -15.56
C GLY A 200 4.12 -12.62 -14.10
N SER A 201 4.29 -11.31 -13.86
CA SER A 201 4.27 -10.77 -12.50
C SER A 201 2.86 -10.72 -11.93
N LYS A 202 2.74 -10.81 -10.60
CA LYS A 202 1.47 -10.82 -9.90
C LYS A 202 1.28 -9.57 -9.06
N GLY A 203 0.12 -8.95 -9.25
CA GLY A 203 -0.43 -7.84 -8.50
C GLY A 203 -0.21 -6.46 -9.11
N SER A 204 -0.67 -5.46 -8.37
CA SER A 204 -0.65 -4.05 -8.77
C SER A 204 -0.14 -3.15 -7.65
N CYS A 205 1.07 -2.62 -7.82
CA CYS A 205 1.73 -1.78 -6.81
C CYS A 205 1.00 -0.45 -6.55
N HIS A 206 0.17 0.02 -7.49
CA HIS A 206 -0.57 1.28 -7.32
C HIS A 206 -1.92 1.10 -6.60
N ALA A 207 -2.23 -0.10 -6.07
CA ALA A 207 -3.47 -0.36 -5.34
C ALA A 207 -3.55 0.43 -4.02
N CYS A 208 -2.40 0.68 -3.37
CA CYS A 208 -2.32 1.37 -2.08
C CYS A 208 -1.90 2.84 -2.18
N HIS A 209 -0.93 3.14 -3.03
CA HIS A 209 -0.44 4.49 -3.29
C HIS A 209 -0.60 4.78 -4.78
N SER A 210 -1.70 5.42 -5.14
CA SER A 210 -2.14 5.54 -6.52
C SER A 210 -1.14 6.28 -7.41
N ARG A 211 -1.08 5.86 -8.68
CA ARG A 211 -0.42 6.62 -9.74
C ARG A 211 -1.13 7.97 -9.95
N HIS A 212 -0.47 9.05 -10.36
CA HIS A 212 0.97 9.17 -10.67
C HIS A 212 1.76 9.93 -9.58
N SER A 213 1.10 10.31 -8.48
CA SER A 213 1.76 10.98 -7.36
C SER A 213 2.44 10.01 -6.39
N PHE A 214 1.96 8.76 -6.31
CA PHE A 214 2.52 7.68 -5.49
C PHE A 214 2.76 8.13 -4.03
N GLU A 215 1.87 8.96 -3.49
CA GLU A 215 2.05 9.53 -2.15
C GLU A 215 1.81 8.47 -1.07
N ALA A 216 2.78 8.30 -0.16
CA ALA A 216 2.68 7.39 0.97
C ALA A 216 1.52 7.70 1.93
N LYS A 217 1.00 8.94 1.92
CA LYS A 217 -0.17 9.30 2.73
C LYS A 217 -1.41 8.48 2.37
N LEU A 218 -1.58 8.15 1.08
CA LEU A 218 -2.70 7.33 0.62
C LEU A 218 -2.59 5.91 1.15
N SER A 219 -1.38 5.33 1.14
CA SER A 219 -1.17 3.98 1.67
C SER A 219 -1.24 3.91 3.19
N ARG A 220 -1.08 5.02 3.91
CA ARG A 220 -1.18 5.09 5.37
C ARG A 220 -2.59 5.41 5.88
N ALA A 221 -3.42 5.99 5.02
CA ALA A 221 -4.81 6.34 5.30
C ALA A 221 -5.72 5.09 5.24
N PRO A 222 -6.52 4.79 6.29
CA PRO A 222 -7.47 3.68 6.31
C PRO A 222 -8.44 3.65 5.12
N GLU A 223 -8.82 4.82 4.61
CA GLU A 223 -9.79 4.98 3.53
C GLU A 223 -9.38 4.23 2.27
N ASN A 224 -8.08 4.14 1.98
CA ASN A 224 -7.60 3.42 0.80
C ASN A 224 -7.81 1.91 0.95
N CYS A 225 -7.63 1.35 2.16
CA CYS A 225 -7.92 -0.07 2.43
C CYS A 225 -9.42 -0.35 2.29
N GLY A 226 -10.25 0.60 2.72
CA GLY A 226 -11.71 0.50 2.69
C GLY A 226 -12.32 0.43 1.29
N LYS A 227 -11.56 0.65 0.21
CA LYS A 227 -12.00 0.35 -1.16
C LYS A 227 -12.37 -1.12 -1.33
N CYS A 228 -11.63 -2.02 -0.69
CA CYS A 228 -11.78 -3.47 -0.84
C CYS A 228 -12.17 -4.17 0.47
N HIS A 229 -11.68 -3.67 1.60
CA HIS A 229 -11.90 -4.24 2.93
C HIS A 229 -13.15 -3.66 3.60
N MET A 230 -14.29 -3.91 2.98
CA MET A 230 -15.60 -3.40 3.37
C MET A 230 -16.68 -4.41 3.04
N GLY A 231 -17.91 -4.12 3.44
CA GLY A 231 -19.07 -4.93 3.07
C GLY A 231 -19.26 -6.17 3.94
N PRO A 232 -20.26 -6.99 3.62
CA PRO A 232 -20.77 -8.02 4.53
C PRO A 232 -19.84 -9.23 4.69
N ASP A 233 -18.99 -9.51 3.71
CA ASP A 233 -18.08 -10.65 3.67
C ASP A 233 -16.81 -10.41 4.49
N HIS A 234 -16.34 -9.16 4.57
CA HIS A 234 -15.22 -8.77 5.41
C HIS A 234 -15.26 -7.26 5.77
N PRO A 235 -16.02 -6.89 6.81
CA PRO A 235 -16.32 -5.49 7.16
C PRO A 235 -15.20 -4.81 7.96
N GLN A 236 -13.93 -4.91 7.53
CA GLN A 236 -12.84 -4.37 8.34
C GLN A 236 -12.87 -2.84 8.45
N MET A 237 -13.26 -2.13 7.38
CA MET A 237 -13.33 -0.66 7.41
C MET A 237 -14.44 -0.16 8.33
N GLU A 238 -15.59 -0.81 8.32
CA GLU A 238 -16.72 -0.51 9.21
C GLU A 238 -16.33 -0.75 10.66
N ILE A 239 -15.74 -1.92 10.96
CA ILE A 239 -15.24 -2.24 12.30
C ILE A 239 -14.21 -1.20 12.76
N TYR A 240 -13.28 -0.80 11.89
CA TYR A 240 -12.26 0.19 12.22
C TYR A 240 -12.88 1.55 12.52
N ARG A 241 -13.76 2.07 11.65
CA ARG A 241 -14.40 3.38 11.81
C ARG A 241 -15.18 3.51 13.11
N GLU A 242 -15.91 2.46 13.49
CA GLU A 242 -16.71 2.44 14.72
C GLU A 242 -15.87 2.15 15.98
N SER A 243 -14.62 1.70 15.82
CA SER A 243 -13.71 1.47 16.94
C SER A 243 -13.20 2.78 17.55
N LYS A 244 -12.74 2.73 18.81
CA LYS A 244 -12.04 3.85 19.45
C LYS A 244 -10.78 4.27 18.70
N HIS A 245 -10.13 3.37 17.98
CA HIS A 245 -8.97 3.69 17.14
C HIS A 245 -9.38 4.54 15.93
N GLY A 246 -10.43 4.17 15.19
CA GLY A 246 -10.89 4.93 14.02
C GLY A 246 -11.46 6.30 14.39
N ILE A 247 -12.20 6.39 15.50
CA ILE A 247 -12.67 7.67 16.04
C ILE A 247 -11.48 8.58 16.41
N ALA A 248 -10.47 8.04 17.12
CA ALA A 248 -9.29 8.80 17.50
C ALA A 248 -8.46 9.25 16.29
N TYR A 249 -8.30 8.39 15.27
CA TYR A 249 -7.63 8.73 14.01
C TYR A 249 -8.33 9.90 13.33
N THR A 250 -9.64 9.81 13.13
CA THR A 250 -10.43 10.86 12.47
C THR A 250 -10.30 12.19 13.20
N ALA A 251 -10.38 12.17 14.54
CA ALA A 251 -10.26 13.37 15.36
C ALA A 251 -8.84 13.96 15.42
N ASN A 252 -7.81 13.22 14.99
CA ASN A 252 -6.41 13.62 15.12
C ASN A 252 -5.60 13.44 13.83
N ILE A 253 -6.26 13.45 12.67
CA ILE A 253 -5.61 13.18 11.38
C ILE A 253 -4.40 14.09 11.12
N ASP A 254 -4.48 15.36 11.53
CA ASP A 254 -3.41 16.35 11.38
C ASP A 254 -2.16 16.04 12.23
N ARG A 255 -2.28 15.15 13.22
CA ARG A 255 -1.20 14.71 14.12
C ARG A 255 -0.63 13.35 13.74
N MET A 256 -1.03 12.79 12.59
CA MET A 256 -0.63 11.46 12.15
C MET A 256 0.62 11.46 11.27
N ALA A 257 1.08 12.62 10.78
CA ALA A 257 2.24 12.73 9.88
C ALA A 257 2.15 11.78 8.67
N LEU A 258 0.96 11.65 8.07
CA LEU A 258 0.68 10.66 7.02
C LEU A 258 1.56 10.85 5.79
N ASP A 259 1.96 12.07 5.47
CA ASP A 259 2.79 12.41 4.32
C ASP A 259 4.30 12.37 4.62
N LYS A 260 4.70 11.99 5.84
CA LYS A 260 6.10 11.93 6.26
C LYS A 260 6.95 11.09 5.30
N GLU A 261 8.08 11.64 4.91
CA GLU A 261 9.00 10.98 3.99
C GLU A 261 9.82 9.89 4.71
N GLY A 262 10.06 8.79 4.00
CA GLY A 262 10.77 7.63 4.54
C GLY A 262 9.96 6.88 5.59
N ARG A 263 10.62 6.44 6.66
CA ARG A 263 10.04 5.59 7.69
C ARG A 263 8.95 6.33 8.48
N TRP A 264 7.82 5.67 8.69
CA TRP A 264 6.69 6.15 9.49
C TRP A 264 6.48 5.20 10.68
N VAL A 265 6.83 5.68 11.87
CA VAL A 265 7.07 4.85 13.05
C VAL A 265 6.14 5.27 14.18
N LEU A 266 5.27 4.34 14.60
CA LEU A 266 4.41 4.51 15.77
C LEU A 266 5.26 4.71 17.04
N GLY A 267 4.95 5.74 17.82
CA GLY A 267 5.66 6.09 19.06
C GLY A 267 6.88 7.01 18.85
N ARG A 268 7.23 7.34 17.60
CA ARG A 268 8.22 8.37 17.27
C ARG A 268 7.64 9.48 16.42
N ASP A 269 6.99 9.10 15.32
CA ASP A 269 6.52 10.05 14.30
C ASP A 269 5.06 10.46 14.54
N TYR A 270 4.29 9.58 15.18
CA TYR A 270 2.91 9.80 15.59
C TYR A 270 2.56 8.89 16.76
N SER A 271 1.51 9.24 17.50
CA SER A 271 0.98 8.46 18.63
C SER A 271 -0.53 8.55 18.79
N ALA A 272 -1.20 9.38 18.00
CA ALA A 272 -2.59 9.76 18.26
C ALA A 272 -3.58 8.59 18.09
N ALA A 273 -3.37 7.73 17.09
CA ALA A 273 -4.14 6.52 16.85
C ALA A 273 -3.38 5.57 15.91
N PRO A 274 -3.73 4.27 15.86
CA PRO A 274 -3.28 3.40 14.80
C PRO A 274 -4.19 3.48 13.56
N THR A 275 -3.62 3.30 12.37
CA THR A 275 -4.33 3.01 11.11
C THR A 275 -4.19 1.53 10.74
N CYS A 276 -4.85 1.10 9.67
CA CYS A 276 -4.66 -0.23 9.08
C CYS A 276 -3.16 -0.50 8.84
N THR A 277 -2.48 0.48 8.26
CA THR A 277 -1.05 0.44 7.91
C THR A 277 -0.16 0.49 9.13
N THR A 278 -0.56 1.13 10.24
CA THR A 278 0.15 1.03 11.52
C THR A 278 0.23 -0.42 12.01
N CYS A 279 -0.90 -1.12 12.01
CA CYS A 279 -1.00 -2.47 12.58
C CYS A 279 -0.44 -3.55 11.66
N HIS A 280 -0.68 -3.45 10.35
CA HIS A 280 -0.38 -4.54 9.42
C HIS A 280 0.93 -4.39 8.65
N ILE A 281 1.48 -3.17 8.55
CA ILE A 281 2.64 -2.89 7.70
C ILE A 281 3.75 -2.24 8.52
N SER A 282 3.49 -1.12 9.18
CA SER A 282 4.52 -0.14 9.57
C SER A 282 5.41 -0.55 10.74
N ASN A 283 6.50 0.20 10.90
CA ASN A 283 7.42 0.17 12.03
C ASN A 283 6.79 0.74 13.31
N TYR A 284 7.34 0.36 14.45
CA TYR A 284 6.94 0.87 15.77
C TYR A 284 8.14 0.91 16.72
N MET A 285 8.06 1.74 17.76
CA MET A 285 9.07 1.78 18.82
C MET A 285 8.87 0.64 19.84
N THR A 286 9.96 0.11 20.36
CA THR A 286 10.02 -0.79 21.52
C THR A 286 10.94 -0.20 22.59
N SER A 287 11.07 -0.87 23.74
CA SER A 287 12.05 -0.51 24.77
C SER A 287 13.50 -0.58 24.28
N GLU A 288 13.77 -1.31 23.21
CA GLU A 288 15.10 -1.48 22.60
C GLU A 288 15.37 -0.49 21.46
N GLY A 289 14.39 0.37 21.12
CA GLY A 289 14.49 1.36 20.06
C GLY A 289 13.49 1.11 18.93
N GLU A 290 13.79 1.59 17.72
CA GLU A 290 12.91 1.34 16.58
C GLU A 290 12.97 -0.12 16.15
N HIS A 291 11.82 -0.79 16.14
CA HIS A 291 11.69 -2.12 15.58
C HIS A 291 11.30 -2.02 14.10
N ASN A 292 12.19 -2.48 13.22
CA ASN A 292 11.95 -2.50 11.79
C ASN A 292 11.05 -3.67 11.41
N ALA A 293 9.75 -3.40 11.27
CA ALA A 293 8.72 -4.38 10.98
C ALA A 293 7.93 -4.08 9.70
N SER A 294 8.34 -3.04 8.95
CA SER A 294 7.80 -2.66 7.65
C SER A 294 7.87 -3.83 6.70
N ASN A 295 6.75 -4.20 6.10
CA ASN A 295 6.70 -5.28 5.11
C ASN A 295 5.50 -5.12 4.16
N HIS A 296 5.71 -5.30 2.85
CA HIS A 296 4.62 -5.32 1.85
C HIS A 296 3.84 -6.64 1.82
N ASP A 297 4.22 -7.61 2.63
CA ASP A 297 3.47 -8.82 2.92
C ASP A 297 2.60 -8.65 4.17
N VAL A 298 1.41 -8.09 3.99
CA VAL A 298 0.48 -7.75 5.09
C VAL A 298 0.01 -8.96 5.91
N GLY A 299 0.23 -10.17 5.39
CA GLY A 299 -0.13 -11.42 6.06
C GLY A 299 0.82 -11.80 7.21
N GLU A 300 2.01 -11.21 7.30
CA GLU A 300 3.07 -11.63 8.24
C GLU A 300 2.70 -11.54 9.73
N ARG A 301 1.64 -10.80 10.07
CA ARG A 301 1.17 -10.58 11.45
C ARG A 301 -0.17 -11.27 11.77
N LEU A 302 -0.74 -12.02 10.82
CA LEU A 302 -2.05 -12.65 10.98
C LEU A 302 -1.94 -14.01 11.66
N SER A 303 -2.50 -14.19 12.85
CA SER A 303 -2.50 -15.50 13.53
C SER A 303 -3.67 -16.39 13.12
N TRP A 304 -4.75 -15.80 12.60
CA TRP A 304 -5.98 -16.48 12.18
C TRP A 304 -6.25 -16.20 10.70
N THR A 305 -6.84 -17.17 10.01
CA THR A 305 -7.63 -16.89 8.81
C THR A 305 -9.10 -16.83 9.20
N LEU A 306 -9.74 -15.67 8.95
CA LEU A 306 -11.16 -15.43 9.27
C LEU A 306 -12.09 -15.58 8.05
N ARG A 307 -11.52 -15.81 6.87
CA ARG A 307 -12.27 -15.98 5.61
C ARG A 307 -13.10 -17.28 5.59
N PRO A 308 -12.56 -18.45 6.00
CA PRO A 308 -13.31 -19.69 5.88
C PRO A 308 -14.49 -19.74 6.86
N VAL A 309 -15.50 -20.54 6.52
CA VAL A 309 -16.67 -20.82 7.37
C VAL A 309 -16.26 -21.23 8.79
N VAL A 310 -15.18 -22.02 8.89
CA VAL A 310 -14.53 -22.41 10.15
C VAL A 310 -13.12 -21.84 10.14
N SER A 311 -12.88 -20.85 10.99
CA SER A 311 -11.58 -20.19 11.10
C SER A 311 -10.54 -21.11 11.71
N THR A 312 -9.29 -21.01 11.28
CA THR A 312 -8.15 -21.77 11.84
C THR A 312 -6.98 -20.85 12.13
N LYS A 313 -6.13 -21.25 13.08
CA LYS A 313 -4.87 -20.55 13.26
C LYS A 313 -3.92 -20.95 12.14
N ILE A 314 -3.08 -20.01 11.69
CA ILE A 314 -2.27 -20.19 10.50
C ILE A 314 -0.78 -20.03 10.79
N ASN A 315 -0.05 -21.11 10.58
CA ASN A 315 1.40 -21.07 10.45
C ASN A 315 1.76 -20.68 9.01
N THR A 316 2.98 -20.22 8.77
CA THR A 316 3.48 -19.94 7.43
C THR A 316 4.73 -20.77 7.18
N VAL A 317 4.73 -21.52 6.08
CA VAL A 317 5.90 -22.22 5.58
C VAL A 317 6.49 -21.39 4.45
N ILE A 318 7.78 -21.09 4.56
CA ILE A 318 8.58 -20.32 3.60
C ILE A 318 9.62 -21.25 3.00
N TYR A 319 9.72 -21.24 1.68
CA TYR A 319 10.63 -22.08 0.91
C TYR A 319 11.91 -21.32 0.53
N GLU A 320 12.93 -22.03 0.05
CA GLU A 320 14.24 -21.44 -0.28
C GLU A 320 14.18 -20.35 -1.35
N ASP A 321 13.24 -20.45 -2.29
CA ASP A 321 13.01 -19.45 -3.34
C ASP A 321 12.14 -18.26 -2.87
N GLY A 322 11.76 -18.24 -1.59
CA GLY A 322 10.91 -17.21 -0.99
C GLY A 322 9.41 -17.41 -1.23
N PHE A 323 8.99 -18.46 -1.94
CA PHE A 323 7.58 -18.85 -1.99
C PHE A 323 7.09 -19.11 -0.56
N LYS A 324 5.80 -18.89 -0.34
CA LYS A 324 5.17 -19.19 0.95
C LYS A 324 3.77 -19.74 0.79
N GLU A 325 3.39 -20.54 1.78
CA GLU A 325 2.06 -21.12 1.93
C GLU A 325 1.62 -21.03 3.40
N ASP A 326 0.35 -20.69 3.62
CA ASP A 326 -0.24 -20.78 4.95
C ASP A 326 -0.64 -22.22 5.25
N TYR A 327 -0.24 -22.71 6.42
CA TYR A 327 -0.56 -24.03 6.94
C TYR A 327 -1.49 -23.86 8.13
N PRO A 328 -2.77 -24.26 8.02
CA PRO A 328 -3.68 -24.35 9.16
C PRO A 328 -3.05 -25.16 10.29
N ASP A 329 -3.29 -24.78 11.53
CA ASP A 329 -2.83 -25.50 12.73
C ASP A 329 -3.37 -26.92 12.83
N THR A 330 -4.45 -27.22 12.11
CA THR A 330 -5.01 -28.57 11.93
C THR A 330 -4.28 -29.42 10.89
N ARG A 331 -3.43 -28.83 10.03
CA ARG A 331 -2.63 -29.54 9.02
C ARG A 331 -1.24 -29.84 9.61
N LYS A 332 -0.76 -31.07 9.42
CA LYS A 332 0.61 -31.44 9.81
C LYS A 332 1.61 -30.55 9.07
N LEU A 333 2.51 -29.91 9.82
CA LEU A 333 3.60 -29.11 9.27
C LEU A 333 4.69 -30.02 8.66
N PRO A 334 5.32 -29.59 7.57
CA PRO A 334 6.52 -30.24 7.05
C PRO A 334 7.72 -29.94 7.95
N GLU A 335 8.83 -30.64 7.74
CA GLU A 335 10.09 -30.40 8.43
C GLU A 335 10.97 -29.38 7.65
N ILE A 336 11.81 -28.64 8.38
CA ILE A 336 12.80 -27.76 7.73
C ILE A 336 13.79 -28.63 6.95
N GLY A 337 14.00 -28.29 5.67
CA GLY A 337 14.81 -29.06 4.73
C GLY A 337 14.05 -30.18 3.99
N GLU A 338 12.78 -30.43 4.32
CA GLU A 338 11.92 -31.36 3.58
C GLU A 338 11.61 -30.83 2.18
N GLU A 339 11.59 -31.73 1.18
CA GLU A 339 11.08 -31.44 -0.16
C GLU A 339 9.58 -31.74 -0.20
N VAL A 340 8.79 -30.73 -0.51
CA VAL A 340 7.33 -30.88 -0.64
C VAL A 340 6.87 -30.42 -2.01
N GLN A 341 5.87 -31.12 -2.55
CA GLN A 341 5.20 -30.70 -3.78
C GLN A 341 4.22 -29.58 -3.45
N VAL A 342 4.41 -28.41 -4.06
CA VAL A 342 3.48 -27.28 -3.96
C VAL A 342 2.82 -27.01 -5.30
N ILE A 343 1.61 -26.46 -5.27
CA ILE A 343 0.90 -26.02 -6.46
C ILE A 343 1.09 -24.52 -6.62
N GLU A 344 1.73 -24.13 -7.71
CA GLU A 344 1.82 -22.75 -8.14
C GLU A 344 0.89 -22.48 -9.31
N LYS A 345 0.16 -21.36 -9.26
CA LYS A 345 -0.66 -20.91 -10.38
C LYS A 345 0.14 -19.96 -11.25
N ILE A 346 0.24 -20.22 -12.55
CA ILE A 346 0.92 -19.33 -13.50
C ILE A 346 -0.02 -18.96 -14.64
N VAL A 347 0.17 -17.78 -15.23
CA VAL A 347 -0.56 -17.40 -16.43
C VAL A 347 0.18 -17.91 -17.65
N GLN A 348 -0.49 -18.72 -18.46
CA GLN A 348 -0.01 -19.20 -19.75
C GLN A 348 -1.14 -19.02 -20.78
N ASP A 349 -0.84 -18.38 -21.91
CA ASP A 349 -1.80 -18.11 -22.98
C ASP A 349 -3.12 -17.48 -22.46
N GLU A 350 -2.97 -16.46 -21.60
CA GLU A 350 -4.08 -15.74 -20.96
C GLU A 350 -5.02 -16.62 -20.09
N LYS A 351 -4.53 -17.78 -19.64
CA LYS A 351 -5.22 -18.71 -18.74
C LYS A 351 -4.39 -19.00 -17.50
N LEU A 352 -5.06 -19.23 -16.37
CA LEU A 352 -4.40 -19.66 -15.14
C LEU A 352 -4.25 -21.17 -15.16
N VAL A 353 -3.03 -21.66 -15.03
CA VAL A 353 -2.70 -23.10 -15.01
C VAL A 353 -1.96 -23.47 -13.74
N ASP A 354 -2.24 -24.68 -13.24
CA ASP A 354 -1.58 -25.22 -12.07
C ASP A 354 -0.26 -25.90 -12.47
N LYS A 355 0.81 -25.54 -11.79
CA LYS A 355 2.13 -26.14 -11.94
C LYS A 355 2.55 -26.74 -10.60
N ILE A 356 2.79 -28.04 -10.60
CA ILE A 356 3.33 -28.75 -9.43
C ILE A 356 4.85 -28.56 -9.42
N VAL A 357 5.38 -28.04 -8.33
CA VAL A 357 6.81 -27.74 -8.17
C VAL A 357 7.29 -28.33 -6.85
N SER A 358 8.40 -29.08 -6.88
CA SER A 358 9.09 -29.49 -5.66
C SER A 358 9.81 -28.30 -5.06
N LYS A 359 9.57 -28.03 -3.78
CA LYS A 359 10.26 -26.97 -3.04
C LYS A 359 10.78 -27.47 -1.71
N ARG A 360 11.98 -26.99 -1.36
CA ARG A 360 12.63 -27.22 -0.08
C ARG A 360 12.16 -26.23 0.97
N VAL A 361 11.70 -26.74 2.11
CA VAL A 361 11.28 -25.92 3.25
C VAL A 361 12.49 -25.22 3.86
N ASN A 362 12.45 -23.89 3.94
CA ASN A 362 13.52 -23.07 4.51
C ASN A 362 13.19 -22.64 5.95
N LYS A 363 11.98 -22.12 6.17
CA LYS A 363 11.57 -21.57 7.46
C LYS A 363 10.10 -21.81 7.73
N ILE A 364 9.77 -22.04 9.00
CA ILE A 364 8.39 -22.10 9.49
C ILE A 364 8.21 -20.97 10.50
N VAL A 365 7.14 -20.19 10.31
CA VAL A 365 6.70 -19.15 11.25
C VAL A 365 5.39 -19.58 11.85
N THR A 366 5.38 -19.80 13.16
CA THR A 366 4.19 -20.27 13.87
C THR A 366 3.15 -19.15 14.01
N TRP A 367 1.88 -19.54 14.20
CA TRP A 367 0.83 -18.56 14.48
C TRP A 367 1.10 -17.77 15.77
N GLN A 368 1.80 -18.37 16.75
CA GLN A 368 2.22 -17.72 17.99
C GLN A 368 3.22 -16.60 17.72
N GLU A 369 4.24 -16.87 16.89
CA GLU A 369 5.19 -15.83 16.48
C GLU A 369 4.49 -14.70 15.73
N ARG A 370 3.57 -15.02 14.82
CA ARG A 370 2.76 -14.02 14.10
C ARG A 370 1.91 -13.19 15.06
N ARG A 371 1.31 -13.83 16.08
CA ARG A 371 0.56 -13.16 17.16
C ARG A 371 1.45 -12.21 17.95
N GLU A 372 2.64 -12.64 18.36
CA GLU A 372 3.56 -11.80 19.11
C GLU A 372 4.08 -10.61 18.28
N LYS A 373 4.32 -10.79 16.97
CA LYS A 373 4.60 -9.66 16.06
C LYS A 373 3.50 -8.60 16.10
N MET A 374 2.22 -9.01 16.08
CA MET A 374 1.09 -8.08 16.17
C MET A 374 0.99 -7.42 17.56
N LYS A 375 1.15 -8.21 18.64
CA LYS A 375 1.16 -7.68 20.01
C LYS A 375 2.24 -6.63 20.22
N GLY A 376 3.39 -6.74 19.54
CA GLY A 376 4.45 -5.74 19.57
C GLY A 376 3.96 -4.33 19.21
N VAL A 377 3.08 -4.21 18.22
CA VAL A 377 2.47 -2.93 17.85
C VAL A 377 1.59 -2.40 18.99
N CYS A 378 0.74 -3.27 19.56
CA CYS A 378 -0.17 -2.89 20.64
C CYS A 378 0.57 -2.41 21.89
N ARG A 379 1.71 -3.06 22.20
CA ARG A 379 2.55 -2.76 23.37
C ARG A 379 3.22 -1.38 23.31
N ASN A 380 3.18 -0.71 22.16
CA ASN A 380 3.61 0.69 22.07
C ASN A 380 2.67 1.64 22.83
N CYS A 381 1.39 1.28 22.98
CA CYS A 381 0.36 2.14 23.57
C CYS A 381 -0.35 1.49 24.78
N HIS A 382 -0.31 0.16 24.89
CA HIS A 382 -1.04 -0.60 25.90
C HIS A 382 -0.11 -1.51 26.70
N ASN A 383 -0.44 -1.73 27.98
CA ASN A 383 0.30 -2.68 28.79
C ASN A 383 0.00 -4.15 28.39
N HIS A 384 0.83 -5.08 28.86
CA HIS A 384 0.72 -6.50 28.54
C HIS A 384 -0.66 -7.09 28.88
N THR A 385 -1.19 -6.80 30.08
CA THR A 385 -2.49 -7.31 30.53
C THR A 385 -3.63 -6.89 29.60
N HIS A 386 -3.65 -5.63 29.15
CA HIS A 386 -4.65 -5.14 28.22
C HIS A 386 -4.59 -5.90 26.89
N VAL A 387 -3.39 -6.06 26.34
CA VAL A 387 -3.16 -6.75 25.06
C VAL A 387 -3.52 -8.23 25.14
N ASP A 388 -3.11 -8.92 26.21
CA ASP A 388 -3.38 -10.35 26.38
C ASP A 388 -4.88 -10.61 26.60
N ASN A 389 -5.56 -9.77 27.39
CA ASN A 389 -7.01 -9.87 27.59
C ASN A 389 -7.79 -9.64 26.28
N PHE A 390 -7.39 -8.66 25.47
CA PHE A 390 -8.01 -8.43 24.16
C PHE A 390 -7.92 -9.69 23.29
N TYR A 391 -6.74 -10.31 23.23
CA TYR A 391 -6.53 -11.51 22.43
C TYR A 391 -7.22 -12.75 22.97
N GLN A 392 -7.39 -12.87 24.29
CA GLN A 392 -8.23 -13.90 24.89
C GLN A 392 -9.70 -13.74 24.48
N GLN A 393 -10.22 -12.51 24.51
CA GLN A 393 -11.60 -12.22 24.09
C GLN A 393 -11.78 -12.49 22.59
N PHE A 394 -10.84 -12.05 21.76
CA PHE A 394 -10.87 -12.30 20.32
C PHE A 394 -10.82 -13.79 19.98
N ASP A 395 -9.90 -14.56 20.58
CA ASP A 395 -9.81 -16.01 20.37
C ASP A 395 -11.10 -16.72 20.85
N SER A 396 -11.70 -16.27 21.96
CA SER A 396 -12.97 -16.80 22.46
C SER A 396 -14.13 -16.53 21.50
N LEU A 397 -14.16 -15.35 20.87
CA LEU A 397 -15.17 -14.99 19.87
C LEU A 397 -15.07 -15.90 18.64
N VAL A 398 -13.87 -16.11 18.12
CA VAL A 398 -13.64 -17.00 16.97
C VAL A 398 -14.06 -18.43 17.31
N ALA A 399 -13.67 -18.94 18.48
CA ALA A 399 -14.05 -20.27 18.93
C ALA A 399 -15.58 -20.44 19.09
N LEU A 400 -16.27 -19.42 19.60
CA LEU A 400 -17.73 -19.41 19.72
C LEU A 400 -18.39 -19.56 18.35
N TYR A 401 -17.98 -18.78 17.36
CA TYR A 401 -18.57 -18.83 16.01
C TYR A 401 -18.20 -20.10 15.26
N ASN A 402 -16.96 -20.58 15.38
CA ASN A 402 -16.57 -21.90 14.86
C ASN A 402 -17.50 -22.99 15.40
N LYS A 403 -17.73 -23.03 16.73
CA LYS A 403 -18.62 -24.03 17.36
C LYS A 403 -20.09 -23.87 16.96
N LYS A 404 -20.54 -22.65 16.64
CA LYS A 404 -21.93 -22.38 16.27
C LYS A 404 -22.24 -22.81 14.82
N ILE A 405 -21.23 -22.78 13.95
CA ILE A 405 -21.38 -23.02 12.51
C ILE A 405 -20.97 -24.44 12.13
N CYS A 406 -20.01 -25.05 12.83
CA CYS A 406 -19.76 -26.50 12.82
C CYS A 406 -20.91 -27.27 13.48
#